data_AF-A0A316HX74-F1
#
_entry.id   AF-A0A316HX74-F1
#
_cell.length_a   1.000
_cell.length_b   1.000
_cell.length_c   1.000
_cell.angle_alpha   90.00
_cell.angle_beta   90.00
_cell.angle_gamma   90.00
#
_symmetry.space_group_name_H-M   'P 1'
#
loop_
_entity.id
_entity.type
_entity.pdbx_description
1 polymer ?
#
loop_
_entity_poly.entity_id
_entity_poly.type
_entity_poly.pdbx_seq_one_letter_code
_entity_poly.pdbx_strand_id
1 'polypeptide(L)'
;MSAARRMPRGAALLAAVFAIAGCRHRASLEMTPSNFSECGGPNVVAHVKWRASDNPDDPISIYVSSVGQPPKLWYTGAHSGELDTGPWMSDGATLLLQDARGKVLARRTMTSTDCPPGAPVAGH
;
A
#
# COMPACT_ATOMS: atom_id res chain seq x y z
N MET A 1 -67.88 35.38 -19.63
CA MET A 1 -66.85 36.13 -18.90
C MET A 1 -65.58 35.27 -18.88
N SER A 2 -64.56 35.70 -19.62
CA SER A 2 -63.30 34.99 -19.81
C SER A 2 -62.43 35.08 -18.55
N ALA A 3 -62.04 33.93 -17.99
CA ALA A 3 -61.05 33.87 -16.92
C ALA A 3 -59.68 33.47 -17.49
N ALA A 4 -58.68 34.29 -17.19
CA ALA A 4 -57.37 34.34 -17.80
C ALA A 4 -56.47 33.14 -17.46
N ARG A 5 -55.71 32.70 -18.47
CA ARG A 5 -54.57 31.80 -18.34
C ARG A 5 -53.43 32.50 -17.59
N ARG A 6 -52.90 31.86 -16.54
CA ARG A 6 -51.52 32.07 -16.07
C ARG A 6 -50.89 30.70 -15.78
N MET A 7 -50.08 30.23 -16.72
CA MET A 7 -49.16 29.12 -16.51
C MET A 7 -47.92 29.63 -15.78
N PRO A 8 -47.53 29.08 -14.62
CA PRO A 8 -46.21 29.33 -14.08
C PRO A 8 -45.18 28.56 -14.92
N ARG A 9 -44.21 29.31 -15.42
CA ARG A 9 -42.97 28.81 -16.04
C ARG A 9 -42.12 28.15 -14.96
N GLY A 10 -42.41 26.90 -14.62
CA GLY A 10 -41.57 26.06 -13.77
C GLY A 10 -40.47 25.42 -14.61
N ALA A 11 -39.29 26.03 -14.58
CA ALA A 11 -38.11 25.59 -15.31
C ALA A 11 -37.63 24.20 -14.85
N ALA A 12 -37.18 23.44 -15.85
CA ALA A 12 -36.50 22.16 -15.84
C ALA A 12 -35.87 21.71 -14.51
N LEU A 13 -36.34 20.56 -14.01
CA LEU A 13 -35.60 19.69 -13.10
C LEU A 13 -34.34 19.18 -13.83
N LEU A 14 -33.20 19.83 -13.60
CA LEU A 14 -31.89 19.28 -13.91
C LEU A 14 -31.64 18.10 -12.97
N ALA A 15 -31.82 16.88 -13.47
CA ALA A 15 -31.37 15.67 -12.80
C ALA A 15 -29.83 15.66 -12.78
N ALA A 16 -29.24 16.15 -11.69
CA ALA A 16 -27.82 16.00 -11.43
C ALA A 16 -27.54 14.51 -11.19
N VAL A 17 -27.02 13.82 -12.20
CA VAL A 17 -26.47 12.47 -12.08
C VAL A 17 -25.19 12.58 -11.25
N PHE A 18 -25.31 12.48 -9.94
CA PHE A 18 -24.16 12.28 -9.06
C PHE A 18 -23.60 10.89 -9.29
N ALA A 19 -22.64 10.77 -10.21
CA ALA A 19 -21.76 9.62 -10.30
C ALA A 19 -20.90 9.59 -9.03
N ILE A 20 -21.40 8.98 -7.96
CA ILE A 20 -20.58 8.60 -6.80
C ILE A 20 -19.60 7.52 -7.27
N ALA A 21 -18.46 7.95 -7.80
CA ALA A 21 -17.29 7.12 -7.91
C ALA A 21 -16.86 6.77 -6.47
N GLY A 22 -17.46 5.71 -5.91
CA GLY A 22 -17.05 5.17 -4.62
C GLY A 22 -15.60 4.73 -4.76
N CYS A 23 -14.67 5.56 -4.29
CA CYS A 23 -13.28 5.16 -4.08
C CYS A 23 -13.30 3.99 -3.09
N ARG A 24 -13.36 2.76 -3.59
CA ARG A 24 -13.06 1.57 -2.80
C ARG A 24 -11.65 1.79 -2.27
N HIS A 25 -11.52 2.10 -0.98
CA HIS A 25 -10.22 2.20 -0.33
C HIS A 25 -9.57 0.83 -0.46
N ARG A 26 -8.58 0.70 -1.36
CA ARG A 26 -7.79 -0.52 -1.51
C ARG A 26 -6.74 -0.55 -0.42
N ALA A 27 -6.36 -1.75 0.01
CA ALA A 27 -5.26 -1.91 0.94
C ALA A 27 -4.00 -1.27 0.35
N SER A 28 -3.24 -0.56 1.18
CA SER A 28 -1.95 -0.01 0.83
C SER A 28 -0.86 -0.63 1.69
N LEU A 29 0.27 -0.88 1.05
CA LEU A 29 1.52 -1.27 1.68
C LEU A 29 2.61 -0.49 0.95
N GLU A 30 3.35 0.31 1.70
CA GLU A 30 4.41 1.19 1.21
C GLU A 30 5.70 0.86 1.96
N MET A 31 6.82 0.99 1.27
CA MET A 31 8.13 0.64 1.79
C MET A 31 9.15 1.61 1.20
N THR A 32 9.88 2.31 2.08
CA THR A 32 10.85 3.32 1.70
C THR A 32 12.19 3.03 2.38
N PRO A 33 13.29 2.81 1.64
CA PRO A 33 13.33 2.78 0.18
C PRO A 33 12.63 1.53 -0.37
N SER A 34 12.12 1.63 -1.60
CA SER A 34 11.68 0.46 -2.38
C SER A 34 12.80 -0.11 -3.25
N ASN A 35 13.83 0.69 -3.51
CA ASN A 35 15.05 0.27 -4.18
C ASN A 35 16.30 0.81 -3.50
N PHE A 36 17.40 0.06 -3.54
CA PHE A 36 18.67 0.51 -3.01
C PHE A 36 19.82 0.20 -3.97
N SER A 37 20.94 0.91 -3.81
CA SER A 37 22.14 0.61 -4.58
C SER A 37 22.92 -0.50 -3.90
N GLU A 38 23.33 -1.51 -4.67
CA GLU A 38 24.20 -2.58 -4.15
C GLU A 38 25.57 -2.06 -3.70
N CYS A 39 26.02 -0.90 -4.18
CA CYS A 39 27.26 -0.28 -3.71
C CYS A 39 27.24 0.05 -2.21
N GLY A 40 26.04 0.27 -1.65
CA GLY A 40 25.84 0.52 -0.21
C GLY A 40 25.84 -0.73 0.65
N GLY A 41 25.87 -1.92 0.03
CA GLY A 41 25.82 -3.20 0.71
C GLY A 41 24.40 -3.69 1.04
N PRO A 42 24.28 -4.95 1.53
CA PRO A 42 23.02 -5.52 1.97
C PRO A 42 22.57 -4.93 3.32
N ASN A 43 21.45 -5.42 3.86
CA ASN A 43 20.95 -5.07 5.21
C ASN A 43 20.36 -3.66 5.34
N VAL A 44 19.50 -3.32 4.39
CA VAL A 44 18.79 -2.04 4.35
C VAL A 44 17.73 -2.00 5.46
N VAL A 45 17.59 -0.83 6.08
CA VAL A 45 16.44 -0.49 6.93
C VAL A 45 15.40 0.20 6.07
N ALA A 46 14.18 -0.33 6.05
CA ALA A 46 13.07 0.24 5.32
C ALA A 46 11.98 0.73 6.27
N HIS A 47 11.47 1.94 6.00
CA HIS A 47 10.28 2.47 6.63
C HIS A 47 9.04 1.88 5.94
N VAL A 48 8.21 1.15 6.68
CA VAL A 48 7.03 0.47 6.15
C VAL A 48 5.78 1.16 6.66
N LYS A 49 4.83 1.43 5.77
CA LYS A 49 3.52 1.99 6.11
C LYS A 49 2.41 1.14 5.51
N TRP A 50 1.35 0.89 6.26
CA TRP A 50 0.24 0.06 5.80
C TRP A 50 -1.13 0.59 6.20
N ARG A 51 -2.12 0.18 5.41
CA ARG A 51 -3.54 0.31 5.70
C ARG A 51 -4.28 -0.84 5.01
N ALA A 52 -4.97 -1.69 5.75
CA ALA A 52 -5.84 -2.70 5.14
C ALA A 52 -7.15 -2.09 4.62
N SER A 53 -7.79 -2.75 3.66
CA SER A 53 -9.09 -2.32 3.09
C SER A 53 -10.30 -3.01 3.72
N ASP A 54 -10.04 -3.96 4.61
CA ASP A 54 -11.06 -4.81 5.23
C ASP A 54 -11.46 -4.26 6.62
N ASN A 55 -12.20 -5.05 7.38
CA ASN A 55 -12.76 -4.68 8.68
C ASN A 55 -11.68 -4.10 9.62
N PRO A 56 -11.79 -2.84 10.09
CA PRO A 56 -10.75 -2.19 10.90
C PRO A 56 -10.54 -2.85 12.28
N ASP A 57 -11.50 -3.65 12.74
CA ASP A 57 -11.43 -4.39 14.01
C ASP A 57 -10.66 -5.72 13.90
N ASP A 58 -10.46 -6.24 12.68
CA ASP A 58 -9.71 -7.48 12.48
C ASP A 58 -8.21 -7.19 12.44
N PRO A 59 -7.38 -7.94 13.19
CA PRO A 59 -5.94 -7.75 13.13
C PRO A 59 -5.41 -8.14 11.74
N ILE A 60 -4.34 -7.48 11.33
CA ILE A 60 -3.59 -7.84 10.13
C ILE A 60 -2.30 -8.55 10.52
N SER A 61 -1.67 -9.21 9.55
CA SER A 61 -0.32 -9.73 9.68
C SER A 61 0.53 -9.24 8.51
N ILE A 62 1.78 -8.89 8.79
CA ILE A 62 2.81 -8.62 7.78
C ILE A 62 3.86 -9.72 7.88
N TYR A 63 4.00 -10.46 6.79
CA TYR A 63 5.03 -11.49 6.64
C TYR A 63 6.18 -10.98 5.78
N VAL A 64 7.37 -11.49 6.04
CA VAL A 64 8.57 -11.31 5.23
C VAL A 64 8.85 -12.61 4.52
N SER A 65 8.96 -12.56 3.19
CA SER A 65 9.38 -13.69 2.35
C SER A 65 10.72 -13.36 1.72
N SER A 66 11.73 -14.21 1.98
CA SER A 66 13.04 -14.15 1.34
C SER A 66 13.19 -15.32 0.36
N VAL A 67 14.02 -15.15 -0.66
CA VAL A 67 14.23 -16.19 -1.69
C VAL A 67 14.73 -17.47 -1.04
N GLY A 68 14.08 -18.60 -1.35
CA GLY A 68 14.44 -19.92 -0.83
C GLY A 68 14.04 -20.19 0.63
N GLN A 69 13.35 -19.27 1.30
CA GLN A 69 12.91 -19.43 2.68
C GLN A 69 11.39 -19.33 2.82
N PRO A 70 10.77 -20.04 3.78
CA PRO A 70 9.35 -19.87 4.07
C PRO A 70 9.09 -18.45 4.61
N PRO A 71 7.91 -17.86 4.34
CA PRO A 71 7.54 -16.58 4.91
C PRO A 71 7.54 -16.59 6.44
N LYS A 72 8.09 -15.54 7.05
CA LYS A 72 8.16 -15.36 8.51
C LYS A 72 7.27 -14.20 8.95
N LEU A 73 6.50 -14.40 10.02
CA LEU A 73 5.72 -13.33 10.63
C LEU A 73 6.66 -12.25 11.18
N TRP A 74 6.45 -11.00 10.76
CA TRP A 74 7.21 -9.84 11.23
C TRP A 74 6.37 -8.95 12.14
N TYR A 75 5.12 -8.70 11.76
CA TYR A 75 4.20 -7.86 12.51
C TYR A 75 2.80 -8.48 12.53
N THR A 76 2.10 -8.33 13.66
CA THR A 76 0.66 -8.56 13.78
C THR A 76 0.06 -7.50 14.67
N GLY A 77 -1.10 -6.96 14.32
CA GLY A 77 -1.72 -5.89 15.09
C GLY A 77 -2.69 -5.05 14.29
N ALA A 78 -2.61 -3.74 14.51
CA ALA A 78 -3.59 -2.78 14.01
C ALA A 78 -3.67 -2.76 12.47
N HIS A 79 -4.88 -2.56 11.95
CA HIS A 79 -5.18 -2.54 10.52
C HIS A 79 -4.40 -1.47 9.73
N SER A 80 -3.88 -0.45 10.41
CA SER A 80 -3.02 0.59 9.83
C SER A 80 -1.92 0.98 10.79
N GLY A 81 -0.76 1.35 10.25
CA GLY A 81 0.38 1.77 11.05
C GLY A 81 1.60 2.05 10.19
N GLU A 82 2.70 2.32 10.87
CA GLU A 82 4.02 2.46 10.29
C GLU A 82 5.08 1.90 11.24
N LEU A 83 6.13 1.30 10.69
CA LEU A 83 7.21 0.67 11.43
C LEU A 83 8.47 0.56 10.57
N ASP A 84 9.63 0.80 11.17
CA ASP A 84 10.91 0.53 10.53
C ASP A 84 11.28 -0.96 10.64
N THR A 85 11.83 -1.52 9.57
CA THR A 85 12.45 -2.85 9.64
C THR A 85 13.73 -2.80 10.49
N GLY A 86 14.27 -3.99 10.80
CA GLY A 86 15.68 -4.08 11.16
C GLY A 86 16.57 -4.02 9.91
N PRO A 87 17.91 -4.03 10.09
CA PRO A 87 18.88 -4.08 9.00
C PRO A 87 18.95 -5.49 8.43
N TRP A 88 17.87 -5.93 7.77
CA TRP A 88 17.76 -7.26 7.18
C TRP A 88 17.07 -7.27 5.81
N MET A 89 16.58 -6.11 5.34
CA MET A 89 16.06 -6.03 3.98
C MET A 89 17.22 -6.17 2.98
N SER A 90 16.96 -6.93 1.93
CA SER A 90 17.88 -7.24 0.85
C SER A 90 17.10 -7.34 -0.46
N ASP A 91 17.79 -7.42 -1.58
CA ASP A 91 17.15 -7.62 -2.88
C ASP A 91 16.25 -8.86 -2.86
N GLY A 92 15.05 -8.73 -3.45
CA GLY A 92 14.04 -9.78 -3.51
C GLY A 92 13.25 -9.99 -2.20
N ALA A 93 13.63 -9.38 -1.08
CA ALA A 93 12.85 -9.46 0.16
C ALA A 93 11.45 -8.87 -0.05
N THR A 94 10.41 -9.65 0.26
CA THR A 94 9.02 -9.29 -0.02
C THR A 94 8.21 -9.20 1.26
N LEU A 95 7.57 -8.06 1.49
CA LEU A 95 6.55 -7.86 2.51
C LEU A 95 5.17 -8.26 1.97
N LEU A 96 4.44 -9.05 2.74
CA LEU A 96 3.10 -9.54 2.44
C LEU A 96 2.13 -9.11 3.54
N LEU A 97 1.21 -8.20 3.22
CA LEU A 97 0.12 -7.81 4.11
C LEU A 97 -1.04 -8.79 3.95
N GLN A 98 -1.48 -9.40 5.04
CA GLN A 98 -2.58 -10.36 5.09
C GLN A 98 -3.68 -9.93 6.06
N ASP A 99 -4.93 -10.26 5.74
CA ASP A 99 -6.03 -10.20 6.70
C ASP A 99 -5.99 -11.36 7.72
N ALA A 100 -6.88 -11.33 8.71
CA ALA A 100 -7.01 -12.36 9.74
C ALA A 100 -7.33 -13.77 9.19
N ARG A 101 -7.75 -13.88 7.91
CA ARG A 101 -8.07 -15.15 7.24
C ARG A 101 -6.91 -15.65 6.36
N GLY A 102 -5.77 -14.94 6.35
CA GLY A 102 -4.59 -15.28 5.55
C GLY A 102 -4.67 -14.82 4.09
N LYS A 103 -5.67 -14.03 3.71
CA LYS A 103 -5.75 -13.49 2.35
C LYS A 103 -4.76 -12.34 2.19
N VAL A 104 -3.90 -12.44 1.18
CA VAL A 104 -2.95 -11.37 0.83
C VAL A 104 -3.71 -10.16 0.27
N LEU A 105 -3.57 -9.03 0.95
CA LEU A 105 -4.18 -7.75 0.59
C LEU A 105 -3.26 -6.88 -0.25
N ALA A 106 -1.96 -6.87 0.07
CA ALA A 106 -0.94 -6.12 -0.64
C ALA A 106 0.43 -6.78 -0.53
N ARG A 107 1.32 -6.48 -1.48
CA ARG A 107 2.71 -6.94 -1.48
C ARG A 107 3.67 -5.84 -1.92
N ARG A 108 4.87 -5.83 -1.35
CA ARG A 108 5.98 -4.98 -1.79
C ARG A 108 7.28 -5.75 -1.73
N THR A 109 8.05 -5.66 -2.80
CA THR A 109 9.34 -6.34 -2.94
C THR A 109 10.42 -5.29 -3.01
N MET A 110 11.48 -5.47 -2.23
CA MET A 110 12.67 -4.66 -2.30
C MET A 110 13.46 -5.05 -3.54
N THR A 111 13.90 -4.06 -4.31
CA THR A 111 14.76 -4.27 -5.47
C THR A 111 16.11 -3.60 -5.27
N SER A 112 17.16 -4.12 -5.87
CA SER A 112 18.44 -3.41 -5.95
C SER A 112 18.70 -2.86 -7.36
N THR A 113 19.61 -1.90 -7.43
CA THR A 113 20.26 -1.50 -8.68
C THR A 113 21.72 -1.85 -8.60
N ASP A 114 22.24 -2.50 -9.64
CA ASP A 114 23.63 -2.93 -9.75
C ASP A 114 24.61 -1.80 -9.44
N CYS A 115 25.73 -2.17 -8.83
CA CYS A 115 26.85 -1.26 -8.66
C CYS A 115 27.63 -1.15 -9.98
N PRO A 116 27.78 0.05 -10.57
CA PRO A 116 28.55 0.20 -11.81
C PRO A 116 30.00 -0.28 -11.62
N PRO A 117 30.62 -0.89 -12.65
CA PRO A 117 32.02 -1.28 -12.59
C PRO A 117 32.92 -0.08 -12.24
N GLY A 118 33.72 -0.21 -11.18
CA GLY A 118 34.66 0.82 -10.72
C GLY A 118 34.09 1.88 -9.76
N ALA A 119 32.82 1.77 -9.36
CA ALA A 119 32.27 2.64 -8.32
C ALA A 119 32.87 2.31 -6.94
N PRO A 120 33.10 3.31 -6.06
CA PRO A 120 33.54 3.06 -4.70
C PRO A 120 32.44 2.32 -3.93
N VAL A 121 32.77 1.13 -3.42
CA VAL A 121 31.90 0.37 -2.51
C VAL A 121 32.03 0.92 -1.10
N ALA A 122 30.92 1.01 -0.37
CA ALA A 122 30.96 1.41 1.04
C ALA A 122 31.75 0.34 1.83
N GLY A 123 32.86 0.74 2.44
CA GLY A 123 33.69 -0.12 3.27
C GLY A 123 32.91 -0.62 4.49
N HIS A 124 33.10 -1.89 4.83
CA HIS A 124 32.53 -2.55 6.01
C HIS A 124 33.22 -2.12 7.30
#